data_AF-A0A932GE34-F1
#
_entry.id   AF-A0A932GE34-F1
#
_cell.length_a   1.000
_cell.length_b   1.000
_cell.length_c   1.000
_cell.angle_alpha   90.00
_cell.angle_beta   90.00
_cell.angle_gamma   90.00
#
_symmetry.space_group_name_H-M   'P 1'
#
loop_
_entity.id
_entity.type
_entity.pdbx_description
1 polymer ?
#
loop_
_entity_poly.entity_id
_entity_poly.type
_entity_poly.pdbx_seq_one_letter_code
_entity_poly.pdbx_strand_id
1 'polypeptide(L)'
;MGSVPCRKVSRCSSTSSTARRARRPRTYSRSKTSSERQRSPTRRSNSPAGRLVPKGKRSKENGNDFLKVIKGQTFPLSIVTGVDIFYIVDRLFLLVYVLLIVRVVLSWVPNVNYSHPVVQFVHRVTSPILDPIRRVVPSMGGLDLSPLVAILLLQLIRQVIMELLRRTL
;
A
#
# COMPACT_ATOMS: atom_id res chain seq x y z
N MET A 1 -34.94 -25.71 52.33
CA MET A 1 -34.13 -26.46 53.32
C MET A 1 -33.21 -27.39 52.55
N GLY A 2 -31.90 -27.25 52.71
CA GLY A 2 -30.89 -28.03 51.97
C GLY A 2 -29.52 -27.39 52.13
N SER A 3 -28.78 -27.89 53.10
CA SER A 3 -27.67 -27.27 53.83
C SER A 3 -26.33 -27.26 53.08
N VAL A 4 -25.57 -26.18 53.24
CA VAL A 4 -24.11 -26.08 53.03
C VAL A 4 -23.39 -26.95 54.10
N PRO A 5 -22.14 -27.45 53.90
CA PRO A 5 -20.89 -26.67 54.15
C PRO A 5 -19.72 -27.04 53.17
N CYS A 6 -18.88 -26.11 52.67
CA CYS A 6 -17.78 -25.35 53.29
C CYS A 6 -16.49 -26.17 53.62
N ARG A 7 -15.38 -25.91 52.88
CA ARG A 7 -13.94 -25.81 53.29
C ARG A 7 -12.99 -26.26 52.16
N LYS A 8 -11.77 -25.75 51.95
CA LYS A 8 -11.03 -24.54 52.37
C LYS A 8 -9.66 -24.60 51.64
N VAL A 9 -9.22 -23.46 51.11
CA VAL A 9 -7.84 -22.92 51.02
C VAL A 9 -6.68 -23.76 50.42
N SER A 10 -6.01 -23.21 49.41
CA SER A 10 -4.57 -22.82 49.42
C SER A 10 -4.12 -22.45 47.99
N ARG A 11 -3.86 -21.17 47.68
CA ARG A 11 -2.67 -20.32 47.92
C ARG A 11 -1.60 -20.43 46.82
N CYS A 12 -1.06 -19.25 46.48
CA CYS A 12 0.24 -18.98 45.84
C CYS A 12 0.36 -19.29 44.34
N SER A 13 1.05 -18.56 43.47
CA SER A 13 1.60 -17.18 43.35
C SER A 13 2.44 -17.21 42.04
N SER A 14 2.95 -16.04 41.59
CA SER A 14 4.02 -15.83 40.58
C SER A 14 3.66 -16.10 39.10
N THR A 15 3.46 -15.08 38.25
CA THR A 15 4.46 -14.24 37.53
C THR A 15 5.38 -15.02 36.58
N SER A 16 5.33 -14.68 35.27
CA SER A 16 6.43 -14.62 34.26
C SER A 16 5.86 -14.93 32.85
N SER A 17 5.53 -13.95 32.00
CA SER A 17 6.44 -13.23 31.09
C SER A 17 7.80 -13.91 30.89
N THR A 18 8.08 -14.53 29.74
CA THR A 18 9.06 -14.00 28.76
C THR A 18 9.23 -14.87 27.52
N ALA A 19 9.44 -14.18 26.41
CA ALA A 19 9.76 -14.64 25.08
C ALA A 19 11.09 -15.40 24.99
N ARG A 20 11.15 -16.43 24.13
CA ARG A 20 12.42 -17.03 23.66
C ARG A 20 12.75 -16.52 22.26
N ARG A 21 13.72 -15.61 22.21
CA ARG A 21 14.43 -15.17 21.00
C ARG A 21 15.69 -16.02 20.83
N ALA A 22 15.91 -16.50 19.62
CA ALA A 22 17.06 -17.29 19.24
C ALA A 22 18.22 -16.42 18.70
N ARG A 23 19.42 -17.00 18.78
CA ARG A 23 20.65 -16.82 17.98
C ARG A 23 21.85 -16.12 18.63
N ARG A 24 22.99 -16.73 18.30
CA ARG A 24 24.33 -16.81 18.92
C ARG A 24 25.33 -15.78 18.33
N PRO A 25 26.60 -15.73 18.81
CA PRO A 25 27.47 -14.54 18.86
C PRO A 25 28.61 -14.53 17.82
N ARG A 26 29.39 -13.43 17.78
CA ARG A 26 30.83 -13.33 17.36
C ARG A 26 31.35 -11.93 17.78
N THR A 27 32.16 -11.78 18.86
CA THR A 27 33.65 -11.76 18.92
C THR A 27 34.31 -10.71 18.01
N TYR A 28 35.32 -9.90 18.34
CA TYR A 28 36.02 -9.31 19.50
C TYR A 28 37.17 -8.46 18.87
N SER A 29 37.77 -7.55 19.66
CA SER A 29 39.12 -6.92 19.52
C SER A 29 39.18 -5.61 18.73
N ARG A 30 39.46 -4.43 19.33
CA ARG A 30 40.71 -3.96 20.03
C ARG A 30 41.86 -3.87 19.00
N SER A 31 42.58 -2.77 18.82
CA SER A 31 43.30 -1.93 19.80
C SER A 31 43.70 -0.57 19.21
N LYS A 32 43.78 0.42 20.09
CA LYS A 32 44.54 1.68 19.96
C LYS A 32 46.04 1.42 19.81
N THR A 33 46.78 2.38 19.25
CA THR A 33 48.06 3.00 19.73
C THR A 33 48.76 3.68 18.54
N SER A 34 48.92 5.01 18.54
CA SER A 34 50.02 5.79 19.14
C SER A 34 51.31 5.82 18.29
N SER A 35 51.60 7.03 17.80
CA SER A 35 52.90 7.74 17.81
C SER A 35 54.16 7.13 17.15
N GLU A 36 55.06 8.07 16.80
CA GLU A 36 56.50 7.89 16.56
C GLU A 36 56.88 7.46 15.12
N ARG A 37 57.20 8.36 14.17
CA ARG A 37 58.35 9.28 14.05
C ARG A 37 59.50 8.68 13.21
N GLN A 38 59.92 9.50 12.23
CA GLN A 38 61.27 9.66 11.64
C GLN A 38 61.75 8.87 10.40
N ARG A 39 62.11 9.72 9.41
CA ARG A 39 63.34 9.78 8.59
C ARG A 39 63.39 9.07 7.23
N SER A 40 63.52 9.93 6.22
CA SER A 40 64.02 9.81 4.84
C SER A 40 65.43 9.18 4.74
N PRO A 41 66.13 9.12 3.57
CA PRO A 41 65.75 9.37 2.15
C PRO A 41 66.31 8.29 1.17
N THR A 42 65.97 8.36 -0.14
CA THR A 42 66.92 8.42 -1.30
C THR A 42 66.40 7.82 -2.62
N ARG A 43 66.73 8.56 -3.71
CA ARG A 43 67.01 8.19 -5.12
C ARG A 43 65.91 7.54 -5.98
N ARG A 44 65.49 8.21 -7.08
CA ARG A 44 66.02 8.15 -8.48
C ARG A 44 65.83 6.74 -9.07
N SER A 45 65.30 6.49 -10.25
CA SER A 45 65.00 7.25 -11.47
C SER A 45 64.01 6.40 -12.31
N ASN A 46 63.16 6.91 -13.19
CA ASN A 46 63.44 7.21 -14.60
C ASN A 46 62.10 7.54 -15.29
N SER A 47 62.09 8.58 -16.14
CA SER A 47 61.12 8.88 -17.20
C SER A 47 61.11 7.80 -18.31
N PRO A 48 60.35 7.90 -19.43
CA PRO A 48 59.23 8.80 -19.82
C PRO A 48 58.05 8.03 -20.48
N ALA A 49 56.95 8.71 -20.83
CA ALA A 49 56.36 8.69 -22.18
C ALA A 49 54.99 9.37 -22.19
N GLY A 50 54.82 10.29 -23.13
CA GLY A 50 53.70 11.22 -23.19
C GLY A 50 52.34 10.58 -23.47
N ARG A 51 51.34 11.11 -22.79
CA ARG A 51 49.94 11.04 -23.23
C ARG A 51 49.51 12.47 -23.52
N LEU A 52 49.30 12.78 -24.79
CA LEU A 52 48.69 14.04 -25.19
C LEU A 52 47.29 14.10 -24.58
N VAL A 53 47.14 14.90 -23.53
CA VAL A 53 45.84 15.19 -22.93
C VAL A 53 45.17 16.22 -23.86
N PRO A 54 44.08 15.86 -24.56
CA PRO A 54 43.35 16.84 -25.33
C PRO A 54 42.82 17.90 -24.36
N LYS A 55 43.18 19.18 -24.61
CA LYS A 55 42.65 20.30 -23.82
C LYS A 55 41.14 20.39 -24.06
N GLY A 56 40.39 19.81 -23.13
CA GLY A 56 38.96 20.04 -22.99
C GLY A 56 38.73 21.53 -22.83
N LYS A 57 38.15 22.17 -23.84
CA LYS A 57 37.63 23.53 -23.70
C LYS A 57 36.56 23.47 -22.62
N ARG A 58 36.85 24.08 -21.48
CA ARG A 58 35.92 24.20 -20.36
C ARG A 58 34.80 25.12 -20.80
N SER A 59 33.79 24.55 -21.44
CA SER A 59 32.53 25.22 -21.70
C SER A 59 32.02 25.71 -20.36
N LYS A 60 32.01 27.02 -20.16
CA LYS A 60 31.45 27.65 -18.97
C LYS A 60 29.93 27.45 -19.08
N GLU A 61 29.48 26.29 -18.62
CA GLU A 61 28.07 25.95 -18.45
C GLU A 61 27.48 27.01 -17.52
N ASN A 62 26.67 27.87 -18.11
CA ASN A 62 26.22 29.09 -17.46
C ASN A 62 25.11 28.63 -16.49
N GLY A 63 25.18 28.99 -15.21
CA GLY A 63 24.28 28.42 -14.19
C GLY A 63 22.78 28.68 -14.46
N ASN A 64 22.47 29.58 -15.37
CA ASN A 64 21.13 29.82 -15.91
C ASN A 64 20.65 28.76 -16.92
N ASP A 65 21.52 27.89 -17.44
CA ASP A 65 21.16 26.77 -18.32
C ASP A 65 20.40 25.68 -17.55
N PHE A 66 20.80 25.40 -16.32
CA PHE A 66 20.05 24.53 -15.41
C PHE A 66 18.70 25.15 -15.01
N LEU A 67 18.67 26.49 -14.83
CA LEU A 67 17.42 27.21 -14.56
C LEU A 67 16.46 27.19 -15.76
N LYS A 68 16.95 27.11 -17.00
CA LYS A 68 16.10 26.89 -18.19
C LYS A 68 15.47 25.51 -18.18
N VAL A 69 16.19 24.47 -17.73
CA VAL A 69 15.66 23.10 -17.61
C VAL A 69 14.57 23.03 -16.54
N ILE A 70 14.78 23.65 -15.37
CA ILE A 70 13.78 23.63 -14.28
C ILE A 70 12.58 24.52 -14.60
N LYS A 71 12.78 25.71 -15.20
CA LYS A 71 11.68 26.61 -15.55
C LYS A 71 10.88 26.16 -16.77
N GLY A 72 11.46 25.32 -17.63
CA GLY A 72 10.84 24.81 -18.86
C GLY A 72 10.00 23.54 -18.68
N GLN A 73 10.01 22.92 -17.50
CA GLN A 73 9.18 21.75 -17.21
C GLN A 73 7.80 22.17 -16.70
N THR A 74 7.09 22.99 -17.47
CA THR A 74 5.65 23.19 -17.30
C THR A 74 4.96 21.94 -17.80
N PHE A 75 4.79 20.95 -16.94
CA PHE A 75 3.80 19.89 -17.17
C PHE A 75 2.46 20.58 -17.41
N PRO A 76 1.80 20.37 -18.56
CA PRO A 76 0.51 21.00 -18.80
C PRO A 76 -0.47 20.49 -17.74
N LEU A 77 -0.83 21.36 -16.79
CA LEU A 77 -1.83 21.13 -15.75
C LEU A 77 -3.16 20.62 -16.34
N SER A 78 -3.42 20.92 -17.61
CA SER A 78 -4.59 20.49 -18.37
C SER A 78 -4.62 19.00 -18.74
N ILE A 79 -3.48 18.33 -18.92
CA ILE A 79 -3.46 16.87 -19.21
C ILE A 79 -3.55 16.06 -17.91
N VAL A 80 -3.09 16.63 -16.80
CA VAL A 80 -3.08 15.97 -15.49
C VAL A 80 -4.50 15.84 -14.92
N THR A 81 -5.32 16.88 -15.00
CA THR A 81 -6.66 16.86 -14.37
C THR A 81 -7.63 15.86 -14.98
N GLY A 82 -7.62 15.68 -16.31
CA GLY A 82 -8.53 14.73 -16.98
C GLY A 82 -8.24 13.27 -16.63
N VAL A 83 -6.95 12.91 -16.59
CA VAL A 83 -6.50 11.55 -16.23
C VAL A 83 -6.78 11.26 -14.76
N ASP A 84 -6.60 12.25 -13.88
CA ASP A 84 -6.89 12.11 -12.45
C ASP A 84 -8.38 11.83 -12.20
N ILE A 85 -9.27 12.55 -12.88
CA ILE A 85 -10.72 12.35 -12.78
C ILE A 85 -11.10 10.95 -13.26
N PHE A 86 -10.58 10.53 -14.41
CA PHE A 86 -10.81 9.18 -14.95
C PHE A 86 -10.38 8.10 -13.95
N TYR A 87 -9.22 8.28 -13.32
CA TYR A 87 -8.70 7.35 -12.31
C TYR A 87 -9.59 7.31 -11.06
N ILE A 88 -10.01 8.46 -10.53
CA ILE A 88 -10.87 8.52 -9.34
C ILE A 88 -12.21 7.82 -9.59
N VAL A 89 -12.82 8.09 -10.75
CA VAL A 89 -14.09 7.47 -11.14
C VAL A 89 -13.95 5.96 -11.25
N ASP A 90 -12.92 5.46 -11.95
CA ASP A 90 -12.69 4.01 -12.08
C ASP A 90 -12.49 3.35 -10.70
N ARG A 91 -11.71 3.98 -9.82
CA ARG A 91 -11.46 3.46 -8.46
C ARG A 91 -12.72 3.44 -7.60
N LEU A 92 -13.62 4.41 -7.78
CA LEU A 92 -14.93 4.39 -7.12
C LEU A 92 -15.80 3.22 -7.61
N PHE A 93 -15.87 3.00 -8.92
CA PHE A 93 -16.59 1.84 -9.47
C PHE A 93 -16.00 0.51 -8.99
N LEU A 94 -14.67 0.42 -8.93
CA LEU A 94 -13.97 -0.75 -8.41
C LEU A 94 -14.30 -1.00 -6.93
N LEU A 95 -14.39 0.04 -6.10
CA LEU A 95 -14.78 -0.09 -4.69
C LEU A 95 -16.18 -0.69 -4.56
N VAL A 96 -17.16 -0.16 -5.31
CA VAL A 96 -18.54 -0.67 -5.29
C VAL A 96 -18.58 -2.11 -5.81
N TYR A 97 -17.85 -2.42 -6.88
CA TYR A 97 -17.75 -3.77 -7.43
C TYR A 97 -17.24 -4.76 -6.38
N VAL A 98 -16.16 -4.42 -5.67
CA VAL A 98 -15.61 -5.27 -4.60
C VAL A 98 -16.63 -5.49 -3.48
N LEU A 99 -17.37 -4.45 -3.06
CA LEU A 99 -18.43 -4.59 -2.05
C LEU A 99 -19.55 -5.54 -2.51
N LEU A 100 -19.93 -5.50 -3.78
CA LEU A 100 -20.91 -6.43 -4.35
C LEU A 100 -20.38 -7.85 -4.42
N ILE A 101 -19.11 -8.05 -4.77
CA ILE A 101 -18.46 -9.37 -4.73
C ILE A 101 -18.46 -9.91 -3.30
N VAL A 102 -18.11 -9.08 -2.31
CA VAL A 102 -18.18 -9.46 -0.90
C VAL A 102 -19.61 -9.88 -0.52
N ARG A 103 -20.65 -9.19 -1.00
CA ARG A 103 -22.04 -9.60 -0.79
C ARG A 103 -22.35 -10.97 -1.39
N VAL A 104 -21.89 -11.26 -2.60
CA VAL A 104 -22.05 -12.59 -3.22
C VAL A 104 -21.36 -13.65 -2.39
N VAL A 105 -20.11 -13.42 -1.97
CA VAL A 105 -19.36 -14.36 -1.13
C VAL A 105 -20.06 -14.57 0.21
N LEU A 106 -20.49 -13.50 0.89
CA LEU A 106 -21.22 -13.58 2.16
C LEU A 106 -22.53 -14.37 2.02
N SER A 107 -23.19 -14.34 0.85
CA SER A 107 -24.40 -15.14 0.61
C SER A 107 -24.13 -16.64 0.53
N TRP A 108 -22.91 -17.05 0.15
CA TRP A 108 -22.51 -18.46 0.05
C TRP A 108 -21.86 -19.00 1.31
N VAL A 109 -21.52 -18.15 2.28
CA VAL A 109 -20.93 -18.59 3.55
C VAL A 109 -22.06 -18.94 4.52
N PRO A 110 -22.28 -20.23 4.83
CA PRO A 110 -23.22 -20.61 5.87
C PRO A 110 -22.72 -20.10 7.24
N ASN A 111 -23.62 -19.55 8.06
CA ASN A 111 -23.34 -19.03 9.41
C ASN A 111 -22.52 -17.72 9.51
N VAL A 112 -22.66 -16.79 8.56
CA VAL A 112 -22.13 -15.44 8.72
C VAL A 112 -22.71 -14.74 9.97
N ASN A 113 -21.82 -14.19 10.80
CA ASN A 113 -22.22 -13.35 11.92
C ASN A 113 -22.51 -11.92 11.44
N TYR A 114 -23.80 -11.61 11.25
CA TYR A 114 -24.28 -10.28 10.85
C TYR A 114 -24.05 -9.18 11.90
N SER A 115 -23.62 -9.52 13.11
CA SER A 115 -23.25 -8.54 14.14
C SER A 115 -21.84 -7.97 13.94
N HIS A 116 -21.03 -8.55 13.04
CA HIS A 116 -19.69 -8.05 12.79
C HIS A 116 -19.74 -6.67 12.11
N PRO A 117 -19.00 -5.65 12.60
CA PRO A 117 -19.11 -4.27 12.11
C PRO A 117 -18.80 -4.14 10.60
N VAL A 118 -17.87 -4.95 10.09
CA VAL A 118 -17.53 -4.97 8.66
C VAL A 118 -18.71 -5.48 7.81
N VAL A 119 -19.40 -6.54 8.25
CA VAL A 119 -20.56 -7.09 7.52
C VAL A 119 -21.70 -6.06 7.53
N GLN A 120 -21.96 -5.43 8.67
CA GLN A 120 -22.96 -4.37 8.76
C GLN A 120 -22.62 -3.17 7.87
N PHE A 121 -21.36 -2.78 7.82
CA PHE A 121 -20.90 -1.70 6.95
C PHE A 121 -21.14 -2.03 5.48
N VAL A 122 -20.73 -3.23 5.03
CA VAL A 122 -20.98 -3.69 3.65
C VAL A 122 -22.48 -3.69 3.37
N HIS A 123 -23.30 -4.20 4.30
CA HIS A 123 -24.74 -4.23 4.14
C HIS A 123 -25.32 -2.83 3.98
N ARG A 124 -24.98 -1.88 4.87
CA ARG A 124 -25.47 -0.49 4.82
C ARG A 124 -25.08 0.24 3.55
N VAL A 125 -23.84 0.07 3.08
CA VAL A 125 -23.37 0.74 1.86
C VAL A 125 -24.00 0.15 0.61
N THR A 126 -24.23 -1.17 0.58
CA THR A 126 -24.79 -1.86 -0.60
C THR A 126 -26.32 -1.84 -0.64
N SER A 127 -27.01 -1.71 0.50
CA SER A 127 -28.47 -1.67 0.59
C SER A 127 -29.13 -0.66 -0.37
N PRO A 128 -28.77 0.63 -0.44
CA PRO A 128 -29.44 1.58 -1.33
C PRO A 128 -29.32 1.20 -2.82
N ILE A 129 -28.28 0.47 -3.20
CA ILE A 129 -28.08 -0.03 -4.57
C ILE A 129 -28.90 -1.30 -4.81
N LEU A 130 -28.99 -2.18 -3.82
CA LEU A 130 -29.61 -3.50 -3.93
C LEU A 130 -31.12 -3.51 -3.69
N ASP A 131 -31.64 -2.63 -2.83
CA ASP A 131 -33.05 -2.54 -2.48
C ASP A 131 -33.98 -2.33 -3.69
N PRO A 132 -33.69 -1.44 -4.66
CA PRO A 132 -34.52 -1.34 -5.87
C PRO A 132 -34.45 -2.60 -6.74
N ILE A 133 -33.28 -3.26 -6.80
CA ILE A 133 -33.09 -4.49 -7.59
C ILE A 133 -33.85 -5.67 -6.96
N ARG A 134 -33.88 -5.76 -5.63
CA ARG A 134 -34.62 -6.77 -4.86
C ARG A 134 -36.14 -6.71 -5.07
N ARG A 135 -36.68 -5.54 -5.45
CA ARG A 135 -38.10 -5.41 -5.79
C ARG A 135 -38.45 -6.11 -7.10
N VAL A 136 -37.49 -6.23 -8.01
CA VAL A 136 -37.67 -6.86 -9.33
C VAL A 136 -37.30 -8.35 -9.28
N VAL A 137 -36.19 -8.67 -8.61
CA VAL A 137 -35.69 -10.05 -8.48
C VAL A 137 -35.85 -10.50 -7.03
N PRO A 138 -36.94 -11.22 -6.69
CA PRO A 138 -37.12 -11.78 -5.36
C PRO A 138 -36.00 -12.80 -5.07
N SER A 139 -35.56 -12.85 -3.81
CA SER A 139 -34.55 -13.81 -3.37
C SER A 139 -35.07 -15.24 -3.48
N MET A 140 -34.42 -16.07 -4.28
CA MET A 140 -34.77 -17.48 -4.46
C MET A 140 -33.99 -18.34 -3.46
N GLY A 141 -34.70 -19.02 -2.55
CA GLY A 141 -34.11 -20.06 -1.71
C GLY A 141 -33.10 -19.59 -0.66
N GLY A 142 -33.22 -18.35 -0.16
CA GLY A 142 -32.33 -17.80 0.87
C GLY A 142 -30.98 -17.29 0.35
N LEU A 143 -30.75 -17.36 -0.97
CA LEU A 143 -29.60 -16.73 -1.64
C LEU A 143 -30.01 -15.41 -2.28
N ASP A 144 -29.24 -14.36 -1.97
CA ASP A 144 -29.43 -13.03 -2.55
C ASP A 144 -28.73 -12.98 -3.92
N LEU A 145 -29.48 -13.14 -5.02
CA LEU A 145 -28.96 -12.98 -6.40
C LEU A 145 -28.88 -11.52 -6.86
N SER A 146 -29.50 -10.59 -6.12
CA SER A 146 -29.52 -9.17 -6.45
C SER A 146 -28.12 -8.55 -6.64
N PRO A 147 -27.07 -8.90 -5.86
CA PRO A 147 -25.71 -8.42 -6.08
C PRO A 147 -25.12 -8.82 -7.43
N LEU A 148 -25.50 -9.99 -7.97
CA LEU A 148 -25.05 -10.44 -9.29
C LEU A 148 -25.64 -9.55 -10.39
N VAL A 149 -26.93 -9.26 -10.31
CA VAL A 149 -27.62 -8.33 -11.22
C VAL A 149 -27.05 -6.92 -11.08
N ALA A 150 -26.77 -6.49 -9.85
CA ALA A 150 -26.14 -5.20 -9.59
C ALA A 150 -24.76 -5.09 -10.22
N ILE A 151 -23.94 -6.16 -10.18
CA ILE A 151 -22.63 -6.19 -10.84
C ILE A 151 -22.77 -5.99 -12.35
N LEU A 152 -23.72 -6.68 -13.00
CA LEU A 152 -23.97 -6.54 -14.43
C LEU A 152 -24.35 -5.09 -14.77
N LEU A 153 -25.31 -4.52 -14.03
CA LEU A 153 -25.73 -3.13 -14.21
C LEU A 153 -24.59 -2.15 -13.96
N LEU A 154 -23.79 -2.37 -12.91
CA LEU A 154 -22.64 -1.54 -12.57
C LEU A 154 -21.59 -1.54 -13.69
N GLN A 155 -21.34 -2.69 -14.32
CA GLN A 155 -20.42 -2.80 -15.45
C GLN A 155 -20.91 -2.02 -16.67
N LEU A 156 -22.20 -2.12 -17.00
CA LEU A 156 -22.80 -1.35 -18.09
C LEU A 156 -22.73 0.15 -17.81
N ILE A 157 -23.12 0.57 -16.61
CA ILE A 157 -23.09 1.98 -16.17
C ILE A 157 -21.65 2.50 -16.20
N ARG A 158 -20.67 1.73 -15.71
CA ARG A 158 -19.25 2.11 -15.77
C ARG A 158 -18.80 2.31 -17.20
N GLN A 159 -19.09 1.37 -18.11
CA GLN A 159 -18.69 1.50 -19.51
C GLN A 159 -19.27 2.77 -20.15
N VAL A 160 -20.56 3.05 -19.94
CA VAL A 160 -21.21 4.25 -20.46
C VAL A 160 -20.58 5.51 -19.88
N ILE A 161 -20.38 5.58 -18.56
CA ILE A 161 -19.81 6.75 -17.91
C ILE A 161 -18.37 7.00 -18.35
N MET A 162 -17.55 5.94 -18.43
CA MET A 162 -16.15 6.07 -18.86
C MET A 162 -16.04 6.45 -20.33
N GLU A 163 -16.95 5.95 -21.18
CA GLU A 163 -17.05 6.36 -22.58
C GLU A 163 -17.45 7.83 -22.71
N LEU A 164 -18.46 8.28 -21.96
CA LEU A 164 -18.88 9.67 -21.96
C LEU A 164 -17.77 10.59 -21.48
N LEU A 165 -17.09 10.21 -20.38
CA LEU A 165 -15.99 10.96 -19.80
C LEU A 165 -14.82 11.08 -20.78
N ARG A 166 -14.50 10.01 -21.52
CA ARG A 166 -13.49 10.00 -22.59
C ARG A 166 -13.87 10.85 -23.79
N ARG A 167 -15.16 10.99 -24.10
CA ARG A 167 -15.62 11.85 -25.21
C ARG A 167 -15.55 13.33 -24.86
N THR A 168 -15.69 13.68 -23.59
CA THR A 168 -15.75 15.07 -23.12
C THR A 168 -14.41 15.68 -22.70
N LEU A 169 -13.44 14.85 -22.31
CA LEU A 169 -12.07 15.25 -21.93
C LEU A 169 -11.10 15.04 -23.09
#